data_AF-A0A847HFF1-F1
#
_entry.id   AF-A0A847HFF1-F1
#
_cell.length_a   1.000
_cell.length_b   1.000
_cell.length_c   1.000
_cell.angle_alpha   90.00
_cell.angle_beta   90.00
_cell.angle_gamma   90.00
#
_symmetry.space_group_name_H-M   'P 1'
#
loop_
_entity.id
_entity.type
_entity.pdbx_description
1 polymer ?
#
loop_
_entity_poly.entity_id
_entity_poly.type
_entity_poly.pdbx_seq_one_letter_code
_entity_poly.pdbx_strand_id
1 'polypeptide(L)'
;MIVSVSRRTDIPAFYHEWFYNRLAAGFALTRNPMNPAQIRRVELTPEEVDCFVFWSKNPQSFMQNLSRLNAYKYYFQFTLTPYDRDLEPGLPDKRELIATFRALSTEIGAEKVVWRYD
;
A
#
# COMPACT_ATOMS: atom_id res chain seq x y z
N MET A 1 -2.13 -17.12 -0.45
CA MET A 1 -1.38 -16.33 -1.46
C MET A 1 -0.81 -15.02 -0.89
N ILE A 2 0.40 -14.58 -1.28
CA ILE A 2 0.90 -13.21 -0.97
C ILE A 2 0.53 -12.26 -2.11
N VAL A 3 -0.11 -11.13 -1.77
CA VAL A 3 -0.52 -10.12 -2.75
C VAL A 3 0.32 -8.87 -2.60
N SER A 4 1.17 -8.62 -3.60
CA SER A 4 1.94 -7.38 -3.72
C SER A 4 1.03 -6.28 -4.29
N VAL A 5 0.43 -5.49 -3.40
CA VAL A 5 -0.63 -4.54 -3.74
C VAL A 5 -0.09 -3.37 -4.58
N SER A 6 1.03 -2.78 -4.15
CA SER A 6 1.55 -1.55 -4.76
C SER A 6 2.68 -1.75 -5.76
N ARG A 7 2.83 -2.93 -6.40
CA ARG A 7 3.95 -3.16 -7.32
C ARG A 7 3.90 -2.21 -8.53
N ARG A 8 2.70 -1.96 -9.07
CA ARG A 8 2.54 -1.17 -10.31
C ARG A 8 2.31 0.32 -10.06
N THR A 9 1.83 0.67 -8.88
CA THR A 9 1.53 2.03 -8.47
C THR A 9 1.40 2.10 -6.95
N ASP A 10 1.59 3.28 -6.38
CA ASP A 10 1.40 3.53 -4.95
C ASP A 10 -0.11 3.56 -4.63
N ILE A 11 -0.68 2.36 -4.41
CA ILE A 11 -2.11 2.20 -4.12
C ILE A 11 -2.50 2.93 -2.82
N PRO A 12 -1.74 2.86 -1.71
CA PRO A 12 -2.05 3.62 -0.52
C PRO A 12 -2.17 5.13 -0.76
N ALA A 13 -1.27 5.73 -1.53
CA ALA A 13 -1.31 7.16 -1.79
C ALA A 13 -2.45 7.56 -2.75
N PHE A 14 -2.65 6.80 -3.83
CA PHE A 14 -3.46 7.26 -4.97
C PHE A 14 -4.77 6.50 -5.19
N TYR A 15 -4.88 5.25 -4.74
CA TYR A 15 -5.98 4.34 -5.08
C TYR A 15 -6.53 3.58 -3.87
N HIS A 16 -6.46 4.17 -2.67
CA HIS A 16 -6.89 3.52 -1.43
C HIS A 16 -8.38 3.18 -1.45
N GLU A 17 -9.25 4.10 -1.91
CA GLU A 17 -10.70 3.83 -2.03
C GLU A 17 -10.98 2.67 -3.00
N TRP A 18 -10.32 2.66 -4.15
CA TRP A 18 -10.42 1.56 -5.11
C TRP A 18 -10.03 0.23 -4.47
N PHE A 19 -8.90 0.19 -3.76
CA PHE A 19 -8.43 -1.03 -3.09
C PHE A 19 -9.44 -1.52 -2.07
N TYR A 20 -9.93 -0.65 -1.20
CA TYR A 20 -10.93 -1.03 -0.21
C TYR A 20 -12.25 -1.48 -0.84
N ASN A 21 -12.64 -0.91 -1.98
CA ASN A 21 -13.79 -1.37 -2.76
C ASN A 21 -13.56 -2.74 -3.42
N ARG A 22 -12.31 -3.10 -3.74
CA ARG A 22 -11.96 -4.46 -4.21
C ARG A 22 -11.87 -5.46 -3.07
N LEU A 23 -11.33 -5.03 -1.94
CA LEU A 23 -11.30 -5.82 -0.71
C LEU A 23 -12.73 -6.21 -0.28
N ALA A 24 -13.66 -5.25 -0.28
CA ALA A 24 -15.07 -5.50 0.01
C ALA A 24 -15.76 -6.41 -1.03
N ALA A 25 -15.35 -6.33 -2.30
CA ALA A 25 -15.84 -7.23 -3.35
C ALA A 25 -15.22 -8.65 -3.26
N GLY A 26 -14.15 -8.84 -2.47
CA GLY A 26 -13.45 -10.10 -2.30
C GLY A 26 -12.47 -10.45 -3.42
N PHE A 27 -12.29 -9.59 -4.43
CA PHE A 27 -11.36 -9.86 -5.54
C PHE A 27 -10.94 -8.60 -6.30
N ALA A 28 -9.86 -8.73 -7.07
CA ALA A 28 -9.46 -7.79 -8.11
C ALA A 28 -9.17 -8.51 -9.43
N LEU A 29 -9.34 -7.80 -10.54
CA LEU A 29 -8.89 -8.24 -11.85
C LEU A 29 -7.60 -7.51 -12.20
N THR A 30 -6.59 -8.26 -12.65
CA THR A 30 -5.32 -7.71 -13.10
C THR A 30 -5.02 -8.16 -14.53
N ARG A 31 -4.53 -7.24 -15.35
CA ARG A 31 -4.04 -7.56 -16.69
C ARG A 31 -2.56 -7.90 -16.64
N ASN A 32 -2.15 -8.86 -17.45
CA ASN A 32 -0.73 -9.11 -17.67
C ASN A 32 -0.12 -7.96 -18.52
N PRO A 33 0.95 -7.31 -18.06
CA PRO A 33 1.55 -6.18 -18.79
C PRO A 33 2.16 -6.58 -20.14
N MET A 34 2.59 -7.84 -20.27
CA MET A 34 3.18 -8.35 -21.51
C MET A 34 2.14 -8.95 -22.46
N ASN A 35 0.95 -9.31 -21.95
CA ASN A 35 -0.16 -9.83 -22.76
C ASN A 35 -1.51 -9.29 -22.22
N PRO A 36 -1.98 -8.13 -22.70
CA PRO A 36 -3.16 -7.45 -22.15
C PRO A 36 -4.47 -8.23 -22.28
N ALA A 37 -4.56 -9.17 -23.23
CA ALA A 37 -5.72 -10.05 -23.37
C ALA A 37 -5.84 -11.07 -22.22
N GLN A 38 -4.73 -11.36 -21.53
CA GLN A 38 -4.73 -12.20 -20.35
C GLN A 38 -5.14 -11.37 -19.11
N ILE A 39 -6.37 -11.58 -18.67
CA ILE A 39 -6.90 -11.08 -17.41
C ILE A 39 -6.85 -12.20 -16.38
N ARG A 40 -6.30 -11.90 -15.20
CA ARG A 40 -6.29 -12.80 -14.04
C ARG A 40 -7.19 -12.24 -12.95
N ARG A 41 -7.93 -13.13 -12.30
CA ARG A 41 -8.64 -12.84 -11.07
C ARG A 41 -7.72 -13.16 -9.90
N VAL A 42 -7.68 -12.25 -8.93
CA VAL A 42 -6.93 -12.37 -7.68
C VAL A 42 -7.94 -12.29 -6.56
N GLU A 43 -8.11 -13.38 -5.81
CA GLU A 43 -8.95 -13.36 -4.62
C GLU A 43 -8.31 -12.51 -3.52
N LEU A 44 -9.15 -11.78 -2.78
CA LEU A 44 -8.76 -10.85 -1.73
C LEU A 44 -9.44 -11.19 -0.39
N THR A 45 -10.07 -12.36 -0.26
CA THR A 45 -10.69 -12.79 0.99
C THR A 45 -9.64 -13.24 2.01
N PRO A 46 -9.95 -13.22 3.33
CA PRO A 46 -8.99 -13.62 4.36
C PRO A 46 -8.51 -15.07 4.25
N GLU A 47 -9.33 -15.95 3.68
CA GLU A 47 -9.02 -17.38 3.51
C GLU A 47 -7.97 -17.61 2.42
N GLU A 48 -7.99 -16.77 1.38
CA GLU A 48 -7.12 -16.93 0.20
C GLU A 48 -5.82 -16.10 0.31
N VAL A 49 -5.85 -15.01 1.08
CA VAL A 49 -4.71 -14.08 1.23
C VAL A 49 -3.93 -14.38 2.51
N ASP A 50 -2.68 -14.83 2.34
CA ASP A 50 -1.75 -15.05 3.45
C ASP A 50 -1.19 -13.73 3.98
N CYS A 51 -0.96 -12.76 3.09
CA CYS A 51 -0.38 -11.46 3.43
C CYS A 51 -0.55 -10.42 2.30
N PHE A 52 -0.86 -9.18 2.67
CA PHE A 52 -0.74 -8.01 1.79
C PHE A 52 0.60 -7.29 1.98
N VAL A 53 1.23 -6.93 0.87
CA VAL A 53 2.40 -6.06 0.89
C VAL A 53 2.08 -4.73 0.25
N PHE A 54 2.17 -3.67 1.04
CA PHE A 54 1.95 -2.31 0.59
C PHE A 54 3.29 -1.59 0.40
N TRP A 55 3.43 -0.84 -0.68
CA TRP A 55 4.49 0.15 -0.86
C TRP A 55 3.86 1.52 -0.95
N SER A 56 4.44 2.49 -0.25
CA SER A 56 4.01 3.87 -0.36
C SER A 56 5.10 4.86 0.03
N LYS A 57 5.08 6.05 -0.58
CA LYS A 57 5.76 7.25 -0.06
C LYS A 57 4.84 8.09 0.83
N ASN A 58 3.52 7.93 0.71
CA ASN A 58 2.56 8.67 1.51
C ASN A 58 1.24 7.88 1.73
N PRO A 59 1.18 6.99 2.74
CA PRO A 59 -0.01 6.18 3.01
C PRO A 59 -1.08 6.90 3.84
N GLN A 60 -0.96 8.22 4.09
CA GLN A 60 -1.79 8.94 5.05
C GLN A 60 -3.30 8.76 4.82
N SER A 61 -3.77 8.84 3.57
CA SER A 61 -5.20 8.65 3.25
C SER A 61 -5.65 7.19 3.44
N PHE A 62 -4.75 6.24 3.17
CA PHE A 62 -5.02 4.82 3.38
C PHE A 62 -5.19 4.47 4.87
N MET A 63 -4.45 5.15 5.74
CA MET A 63 -4.44 4.89 7.19
C MET A 63 -5.81 5.06 7.86
N GLN A 64 -6.65 5.96 7.35
CA GLN A 64 -7.97 6.27 7.91
C GLN A 64 -8.91 5.05 8.03
N ASN A 65 -8.63 3.98 7.30
CA ASN A 65 -9.47 2.79 7.23
C ASN A 65 -8.70 1.48 7.50
N LEU A 66 -7.57 1.53 8.22
CA LEU A 66 -6.76 0.35 8.53
C LEU A 66 -7.51 -0.76 9.27
N SER A 67 -8.55 -0.40 10.04
CA SER A 67 -9.43 -1.37 10.72
C SER A 67 -10.08 -2.37 9.76
N ARG A 68 -10.25 -2.01 8.48
CA ARG A 68 -10.77 -2.91 7.44
C ARG A 68 -9.82 -4.05 7.10
N LEU A 69 -8.56 -3.97 7.53
CA LEU A 69 -7.54 -5.00 7.35
C LEU A 69 -7.35 -5.88 8.59
N ASN A 70 -8.18 -5.76 9.63
CA ASN A 70 -8.00 -6.50 10.89
C ASN A 70 -7.98 -8.03 10.73
N ALA A 71 -8.66 -8.56 9.71
CA ALA A 71 -8.67 -10.00 9.41
C ALA A 71 -7.43 -10.48 8.61
N TYR A 72 -6.56 -9.56 8.19
CA TYR A 72 -5.47 -9.84 7.27
C TYR A 72 -4.12 -9.60 7.93
N LYS A 73 -3.13 -10.39 7.52
CA LYS A 73 -1.72 -10.05 7.75
C LYS A 73 -1.28 -9.06 6.67
N TYR A 74 -0.53 -8.04 7.06
CA TYR A 74 0.02 -7.09 6.14
C TYR A 74 1.24 -6.39 6.71
N TYR A 75 2.02 -5.77 5.84
CA TYR A 75 3.06 -4.83 6.23
C TYR A 75 3.25 -3.75 5.16
N PHE A 76 3.88 -2.66 5.57
CA PHE A 76 4.20 -1.53 4.73
C PHE A 76 5.70 -1.44 4.49
N GLN A 77 6.06 -1.28 3.22
CA GLN A 77 7.35 -0.79 2.78
C GLN A 77 7.19 0.72 2.52
N PHE A 78 7.74 1.53 3.43
CA PHE A 78 7.66 2.98 3.36
C PHE A 78 8.96 3.53 2.80
N THR A 79 8.91 4.19 1.65
CA THR A 79 10.08 4.83 1.06
C THR A 79 10.17 6.28 1.54
N LEU A 80 11.23 6.60 2.26
CA LEU A 80 11.50 7.95 2.75
C LEU A 80 12.92 8.36 2.34
N THR A 81 12.99 9.34 1.46
CA THR A 81 14.20 9.85 0.82
C THR A 81 14.47 11.30 1.24
N PRO A 82 15.73 11.77 1.24
CA PRO A 82 16.09 13.15 1.59
C PRO A 82 15.94 14.13 0.43
N TYR A 83 15.33 13.73 -0.69
CA TYR A 83 15.24 14.56 -1.89
C TYR A 83 14.23 15.69 -1.74
N ASP A 84 14.58 16.87 -2.24
CA ASP A 84 13.68 18.01 -2.27
C ASP A 84 12.67 17.94 -3.44
N ARG A 85 11.81 18.95 -3.52
CA ARG A 85 10.73 19.05 -4.52
C ARG A 85 11.24 19.05 -5.96
N ASP A 86 12.50 19.38 -6.20
CA ASP A 86 13.11 19.34 -7.54
C ASP A 86 13.13 17.90 -8.11
N LEU A 87 13.22 16.89 -7.24
CA LEU A 87 13.19 15.47 -7.61
C LEU A 87 11.87 14.79 -7.24
N GLU A 88 11.14 15.29 -6.23
CA GLU A 88 9.88 14.70 -5.76
C GLU A 88 8.77 15.77 -5.59
N PRO A 89 8.34 16.45 -6.66
CA PRO A 89 7.46 17.62 -6.56
C PRO A 89 6.04 17.33 -6.05
N GLY A 90 5.61 16.06 -6.08
CA GLY A 90 4.26 15.63 -5.69
C GLY A 90 4.13 15.16 -4.24
N LEU A 91 5.20 15.24 -3.44
CA LEU A 91 5.19 14.78 -2.05
C LEU A 91 4.95 15.93 -1.05
N PRO A 92 4.31 15.64 0.09
CA PRO A 92 4.28 16.55 1.23
C PRO A 92 5.68 16.94 1.73
N ASP A 93 5.73 17.95 2.61
CA ASP A 93 6.97 18.29 3.30
C ASP A 93 7.56 17.07 4.02
N LYS A 94 8.90 16.98 4.07
CA LYS A 94 9.57 15.83 4.69
C LYS A 94 9.21 15.64 6.16
N ARG A 95 8.95 16.74 6.88
CA ARG A 95 8.50 16.66 8.28
C ARG A 95 7.14 15.98 8.39
N GLU A 96 6.23 16.25 7.45
CA GLU A 96 4.93 15.59 7.38
C GLU A 96 5.08 14.11 7.04
N LEU A 97 5.91 13.76 6.07
CA LEU A 97 6.18 12.35 5.73
C LEU A 97 6.80 11.57 6.91
N ILE A 98 7.73 12.17 7.63
CA ILE A 98 8.33 11.59 8.84
C ILE A 98 7.25 11.41 9.93
N ALA A 99 6.35 12.39 10.09
CA ALA A 99 5.24 12.26 11.03
C ALA A 99 4.28 11.12 10.63
N THR A 100 3.94 11.01 9.35
CA THR A 100 3.11 9.91 8.82
C THR A 100 3.78 8.55 9.01
N PHE A 101 5.09 8.44 8.75
CA PHE A 101 5.85 7.21 9.00
C PHE A 101 5.76 6.78 10.47
N ARG A 102 5.99 7.72 11.40
CA ARG A 102 5.93 7.46 12.84
C ARG A 102 4.51 7.10 13.29
N ALA A 103 3.50 7.79 12.79
CA ALA A 103 2.10 7.52 13.08
C ALA A 103 1.71 6.11 12.64
N LEU A 104 2.05 5.74 11.40
CA LEU A 104 1.81 4.40 10.87
C LEU A 104 2.49 3.33 11.74
N SER A 105 3.78 3.50 12.03
CA SER A 105 4.55 2.57 12.88
C SER A 105 3.95 2.41 14.28
N THR A 106 3.44 3.50 14.85
CA THR A 106 2.76 3.49 16.16
C THR A 106 1.43 2.74 16.10
N GLU A 107 0.67 2.92 15.01
CA GLU A 107 -0.67 2.35 14.86
C GLU A 107 -0.65 0.84 14.56
N ILE A 108 0.22 0.40 13.64
CA ILE A 108 0.20 -1.00 13.18
C ILE A 108 1.30 -1.87 13.79
N GLY A 109 2.27 -1.27 14.49
CA GLY A 109 3.45 -1.93 15.03
C GLY A 109 4.68 -1.72 14.16
N ALA A 110 5.83 -1.43 14.79
CA ALA A 110 7.09 -1.17 14.10
C ALA A 110 7.59 -2.37 13.29
N GLU A 111 7.24 -3.59 13.69
CA GLU A 111 7.55 -4.83 12.96
C GLU A 111 6.83 -4.93 11.60
N LYS A 112 5.79 -4.12 11.37
CA LYS A 112 5.02 -4.07 10.13
C LYS A 112 5.37 -2.86 9.26
N VAL A 113 6.36 -2.06 9.63
CA VAL A 113 6.79 -0.89 8.85
C VAL A 113 8.27 -0.99 8.55
N VAL A 114 8.59 -1.27 7.29
CA VAL A 114 9.96 -1.34 6.78
C VAL A 114 10.30 -0.03 6.09
N TRP A 115 11.25 0.73 6.65
CA TRP A 115 11.80 1.90 5.97
C TRP A 115 12.69 1.45 4.80
N ARG A 116 12.52 2.08 3.64
CA ARG A 116 13.31 1.85 2.44
C ARG A 116 13.92 3.14 1.89
N TYR A 117 15.06 2.94 1.25
CA TYR A 117 15.85 3.93 0.55
C TYR A 117 16.03 3.47 -0.90
N ASP A 118 14.91 3.28 -1.61
CA ASP A 118 14.89 2.94 -3.03
C ASP A 118 14.36 4.09 -3.89
#